data_AF-A0ABD3FWZ0-F1
#
_entry.id   AF-A0ABD3FWZ0-F1
#
_cell.length_a   1.000
_cell.length_b   1.000
_cell.length_c   1.000
_cell.angle_alpha   90.00
_cell.angle_beta   90.00
_cell.angle_gamma   90.00
#
_symmetry.space_group_name_H-M   'P 1'
#
loop_
_entity.id
_entity.type
_entity.pdbx_description
1 polymer ?
#
loop_
_entity_poly.entity_id
_entity_poly.type
_entity_poly.pdbx_seq_one_letter_code
_entity_poly.pdbx_strand_id
1 'polypeptide(L)'
;MTMRFHQRRFFAYPSGAPNLHTLSSASSHSYTLVTTDRSVSLLGYGDAGYSLHKLEADALRTGKAVVVASAAIERPATRQTRVAVAFAVGDDLFLQAWAPNHESQGNGEPTNASDCGKFELEAAPTCMFSVHATGMNGDVFYGAMVCCSDSMMAFGYIEDEKAGSTATCARLDNEQFAGFFPEFGAFSHTILAVDIFTSPEKDQGWIAFGCADGMVRVFHGQMHGGCLGGPFKTKDLQLNGPVTSVALFPKLKLTAEEITSNWCCNLLVTCAIGQAVVYEDLFSTSNEGRNGELLMDSDTFDSIFAGISADIDLDGEVELLLGTDSQVMLAYKKDTDSGSNHEAVNEDAKSLHESSAEELADGNASPTAPDSSPNIWNDLDTIPVVDEDIRSVPEASLIQRRKWQKLSRPHWDLETFGAIYSLLWRDINRDGVPELLIASSTGIYVYEADPVLVIDKLERVLEALHTSSTQSDPHH
;
A
#
# COMPACT_ATOMS: atom_id res chain seq x y z
N MET A 1 22.27 -7.28 7.28
CA MET A 1 21.80 -6.31 8.30
C MET A 1 20.42 -6.79 8.74
N THR A 2 20.19 -7.04 10.02
CA THR A 2 18.92 -7.61 10.51
C THR A 2 17.97 -6.47 10.87
N MET A 3 16.81 -6.40 10.19
CA MET A 3 15.72 -5.51 10.54
C MET A 3 15.11 -5.96 11.86
N ARG A 4 14.88 -5.02 12.76
CA ARG A 4 14.33 -5.30 14.08
C ARG A 4 13.09 -4.47 14.29
N PHE A 5 11.96 -5.15 14.29
CA PHE A 5 10.68 -4.61 14.70
C PHE A 5 10.22 -5.36 15.95
N HIS A 6 9.48 -4.67 16.81
CA HIS A 6 8.89 -5.25 17.99
C HIS A 6 7.37 -5.09 17.95
N GLN A 7 6.67 -6.19 18.17
CA GLN A 7 5.22 -6.14 18.31
C GLN A 7 4.89 -5.39 19.61
N ARG A 8 4.35 -4.18 19.48
CA ARG A 8 3.93 -3.36 20.63
C ARG A 8 2.52 -3.64 21.06
N ARG A 9 1.66 -3.88 20.09
CA ARG A 9 0.25 -4.11 20.36
C ARG A 9 -0.32 -5.12 19.39
N PHE A 10 -1.26 -5.89 19.90
CA PHE A 10 -2.12 -6.75 19.11
C PHE A 10 -3.56 -6.48 19.52
N PHE A 11 -4.41 -6.21 18.54
CA PHE A 11 -5.85 -6.06 18.71
C PHE A 11 -6.53 -7.22 18.00
N ALA A 12 -6.88 -8.25 18.76
CA ALA A 12 -7.69 -9.35 18.24
C ALA A 12 -9.02 -8.81 17.71
N TYR A 13 -9.56 -9.42 16.65
CA TYR A 13 -10.95 -9.18 16.28
C TYR A 13 -11.87 -9.99 17.19
N PRO A 14 -12.58 -9.37 18.16
CA PRO A 14 -13.55 -10.11 18.96
C PRO A 14 -14.73 -10.59 18.11
N SER A 15 -15.03 -9.85 17.03
CA SER A 15 -16.00 -10.21 16.01
C SER A 15 -15.69 -9.46 14.71
N GLY A 16 -16.06 -10.10 13.60
CA GLY A 16 -15.92 -9.57 12.25
C GLY A 16 -14.64 -9.98 11.53
N ALA A 17 -14.75 -10.07 10.21
CA ALA A 17 -13.71 -10.44 9.28
C ALA A 17 -13.08 -9.18 8.66
N PRO A 18 -11.74 -9.15 8.50
CA PRO A 18 -11.05 -8.13 7.73
C PRO A 18 -11.28 -8.32 6.22
N ASN A 19 -10.86 -7.32 5.44
CA ASN A 19 -10.80 -7.32 3.99
C ASN A 19 -9.58 -6.52 3.51
N LEU A 20 -9.41 -6.38 2.19
CA LEU A 20 -8.26 -5.70 1.57
C LEU A 20 -8.10 -4.23 2.04
N HIS A 21 -9.19 -3.58 2.42
CA HIS A 21 -9.26 -2.18 2.84
C HIS A 21 -9.43 -2.03 4.35
N THR A 22 -9.11 -3.07 5.12
CA THR A 22 -9.23 -3.00 6.58
C THR A 22 -8.41 -1.87 7.18
N LEU A 23 -7.22 -1.59 6.66
CA LEU A 23 -6.42 -0.44 7.07
C LEU A 23 -6.56 0.67 6.03
N SER A 24 -7.04 1.83 6.46
CA SER A 24 -7.06 3.04 5.62
C SER A 24 -6.51 4.23 6.38
N SER A 25 -5.64 4.98 5.71
CA SER A 25 -5.08 6.22 6.23
C SER A 25 -6.12 7.35 6.17
N ALA A 26 -6.28 8.10 7.27
CA ALA A 26 -6.89 9.43 7.25
C ALA A 26 -5.77 10.48 7.03
N SER A 27 -5.91 11.44 6.11
CA SER A 27 -4.83 12.36 5.72
C SER A 27 -4.25 13.24 6.86
N SER A 28 -4.99 13.43 7.95
CA SER A 28 -4.64 14.27 9.11
C SER A 28 -3.63 13.65 10.08
N HIS A 29 -3.20 12.41 9.85
CA HIS A 29 -2.23 11.70 10.71
C HIS A 29 -2.67 11.60 12.18
N SER A 30 -3.97 11.71 12.47
CA SER A 30 -4.50 11.59 13.83
C SER A 30 -4.89 10.17 14.20
N TYR A 31 -5.28 9.36 13.22
CA TYR A 31 -5.67 7.98 13.41
C TYR A 31 -5.63 7.22 12.08
N THR A 32 -5.66 5.91 12.19
CA THR A 32 -5.89 4.96 11.10
C THR A 32 -7.29 4.36 11.24
N LEU A 33 -8.05 4.33 10.15
CA LEU A 33 -9.32 3.62 10.13
C LEU A 33 -9.07 2.12 10.07
N VAL A 34 -9.75 1.38 10.94
CA VAL A 34 -9.74 -0.08 10.99
C VAL A 34 -11.15 -0.59 10.71
N THR A 35 -11.33 -1.21 9.55
CA THR A 35 -12.65 -1.61 9.05
C THR A 35 -12.75 -3.13 8.91
N THR A 36 -13.76 -3.68 9.59
CA THR A 36 -14.18 -5.09 9.48
C THR A 36 -15.63 -5.12 9.02
N ASP A 37 -16.14 -6.29 8.62
CA ASP A 37 -17.55 -6.46 8.25
C ASP A 37 -18.56 -6.16 9.39
N ARG A 38 -18.09 -5.92 10.63
CA ARG A 38 -18.93 -5.61 11.80
C ARG A 38 -18.70 -4.25 12.42
N SER A 39 -17.60 -3.58 12.08
CA SER A 39 -17.25 -2.34 12.75
C SER A 39 -16.27 -1.50 11.96
N VAL A 40 -16.33 -0.19 12.20
CA VAL A 40 -15.26 0.74 11.90
C VAL A 40 -14.71 1.23 13.22
N SER A 41 -13.39 1.23 13.36
CA SER A 41 -12.69 1.67 14.56
C SER A 41 -11.58 2.64 14.19
N LEU A 42 -11.19 3.48 15.15
CA LEU A 42 -10.09 4.43 15.04
C LEU A 42 -8.91 3.87 15.83
N LEU A 43 -7.84 3.51 15.13
CA LEU A 43 -6.56 3.19 15.74
C LEU A 43 -5.76 4.48 15.90
N GLY A 44 -5.42 4.83 17.13
CA GLY A 44 -4.62 6.01 17.44
C GLY A 44 -3.63 5.74 18.56
N TYR A 45 -2.81 6.75 18.84
CA TYR A 45 -1.85 6.76 19.94
C TYR A 45 -2.17 7.91 20.89
N GLY A 46 -2.19 7.64 22.19
CA GLY A 46 -2.45 8.64 23.23
C GLY A 46 -1.72 8.32 24.52
N ASP A 47 -2.16 8.90 25.64
CA ASP A 47 -1.48 8.80 26.94
C ASP A 47 -1.28 7.35 27.44
N ALA A 48 -2.19 6.44 27.06
CA ALA A 48 -2.13 5.02 27.41
C ALA A 48 -1.43 4.14 26.35
N GLY A 49 -0.82 4.74 25.34
CA GLY A 49 -0.26 4.08 24.16
C GLY A 49 -1.30 3.84 23.05
N TYR A 50 -1.08 2.79 22.24
CA TYR A 50 -2.00 2.45 21.16
C TYR A 50 -3.37 2.01 21.67
N SER A 51 -4.41 2.59 21.12
CA SER A 51 -5.80 2.26 21.41
C SER A 51 -6.61 2.08 20.13
N LEU A 52 -7.61 1.21 20.20
CA LEU A 52 -8.55 0.96 19.13
C LEU A 52 -9.96 1.32 19.61
N HIS A 53 -10.49 2.44 19.12
CA HIS A 53 -11.79 2.96 19.54
C HIS A 53 -12.86 2.68 18.48
N LYS A 54 -13.85 1.85 18.82
CA LYS A 54 -14.95 1.53 17.91
C LYS A 54 -15.84 2.77 17.69
N LEU A 55 -16.21 3.02 16.44
CA LEU A 55 -17.14 4.07 16.08
C LEU A 55 -18.57 3.65 16.48
N GLU A 56 -19.16 4.41 17.39
CA GLU A 56 -20.51 4.17 17.91
C GLU A 56 -21.57 4.82 17.00
N ALA A 57 -22.06 4.06 16.01
CA ALA A 57 -23.18 4.47 15.16
C ALA A 57 -24.44 3.63 15.46
N ASP A 58 -25.62 4.25 15.53
CA ASP A 58 -26.87 3.57 15.92
C ASP A 58 -27.19 2.33 15.07
N ALA A 59 -26.96 2.39 13.75
CA ALA A 59 -27.14 1.24 12.87
C ALA A 59 -26.16 0.09 13.20
N LEU A 60 -24.91 0.43 13.52
CA LEU A 60 -23.86 -0.52 13.87
C LEU A 60 -24.04 -1.12 15.28
N ARG A 61 -24.61 -0.34 16.22
CA ARG A 61 -24.88 -0.78 17.61
C ARG A 61 -25.84 -1.96 17.68
N THR A 62 -26.82 -2.01 16.79
CA THR A 62 -27.83 -3.09 16.79
C THR A 62 -27.27 -4.44 16.36
N GLY A 63 -26.06 -4.50 15.79
CA GLY A 63 -25.44 -5.71 15.24
C GLY A 63 -26.13 -6.25 13.98
N LYS A 64 -27.16 -5.57 13.49
CA LYS A 64 -27.91 -5.95 12.27
C LYS A 64 -27.28 -5.43 10.99
N ALA A 65 -26.38 -4.47 11.10
CA ALA A 65 -25.67 -3.90 9.97
C ALA A 65 -24.38 -4.70 9.68
N VAL A 66 -24.09 -4.90 8.39
CA VAL A 66 -22.81 -5.41 7.90
C VAL A 66 -22.07 -4.24 7.27
N VAL A 67 -20.88 -3.93 7.78
CA VAL A 67 -20.03 -2.87 7.22
C VAL A 67 -19.40 -3.39 5.93
N VAL A 68 -19.40 -2.56 4.90
CA VAL A 68 -18.84 -2.91 3.58
C VAL A 68 -17.50 -2.20 3.37
N ALA A 69 -17.47 -0.89 3.57
CA ALA A 69 -16.28 -0.07 3.38
C ALA A 69 -16.36 1.23 4.18
N SER A 70 -15.23 1.92 4.33
CA SER A 70 -15.17 3.21 5.00
C SER A 70 -14.10 4.10 4.40
N ALA A 71 -14.26 5.42 4.52
CA ALA A 71 -13.23 6.40 4.21
C ALA A 71 -13.33 7.61 5.14
N ALA A 72 -12.23 8.36 5.29
CA ALA A 72 -12.25 9.63 5.99
C ALA A 72 -12.69 10.75 5.03
N ILE A 73 -13.37 11.76 5.57
CA ILE A 73 -13.66 13.03 4.89
C ILE A 73 -13.03 14.11 5.75
N GLU A 74 -11.98 14.74 5.24
CA GLU A 74 -11.22 15.75 5.99
C GLU A 74 -11.42 17.12 5.37
N ARG A 75 -11.80 18.08 6.21
CA ARG A 75 -11.99 19.48 5.83
C ARG A 75 -10.95 20.33 6.54
N PRO A 76 -9.79 20.62 5.92
CA PRO A 76 -8.68 21.33 6.57
C PRO A 76 -9.09 22.68 7.14
N ALA A 77 -9.93 23.44 6.43
CA ALA A 77 -10.38 24.77 6.83
C ALA A 77 -11.19 24.77 8.14
N THR A 78 -11.97 23.72 8.37
CA THR A 78 -12.82 23.60 9.58
C THR A 78 -12.24 22.71 10.66
N ARG A 79 -11.11 22.02 10.39
CA ARG A 79 -10.53 20.96 11.23
C ARG A 79 -11.55 19.88 11.62
N GLN A 80 -12.58 19.71 10.79
CA GLN A 80 -13.56 18.66 10.98
C GLN A 80 -13.14 17.45 10.15
N THR A 81 -13.02 16.33 10.84
CA THR A 81 -12.93 15.04 10.17
C THR A 81 -14.24 14.30 10.38
N ARG A 82 -14.74 13.67 9.32
CA ARG A 82 -15.85 12.73 9.40
C ARG A 82 -15.41 11.38 8.84
N VAL A 83 -16.07 10.32 9.28
CA VAL A 83 -15.86 8.96 8.78
C VAL A 83 -17.10 8.58 7.99
N ALA A 84 -16.97 8.41 6.68
CA ALA A 84 -18.00 7.82 5.85
C ALA A 84 -17.93 6.30 5.97
N VAL A 85 -19.05 5.64 6.27
CA VAL A 85 -19.15 4.17 6.30
C VAL A 85 -20.31 3.74 5.42
N ALA A 86 -20.01 2.83 4.51
CA ALA A 86 -20.99 2.08 3.75
C ALA A 86 -21.35 0.79 4.49
N PHE A 87 -22.64 0.50 4.63
CA PHE A 87 -23.13 -0.65 5.37
C PHE A 87 -24.44 -1.18 4.78
N ALA A 88 -24.68 -2.49 4.92
CA ALA A 88 -25.90 -3.17 4.52
C ALA A 88 -26.79 -3.44 5.75
N VAL A 89 -28.11 -3.33 5.59
CA VAL A 89 -29.10 -3.79 6.57
C VAL A 89 -30.15 -4.64 5.84
N GLY A 90 -30.05 -5.96 5.96
CA GLY A 90 -30.79 -6.85 5.05
C GLY A 90 -30.22 -6.73 3.63
N ASP A 91 -31.09 -6.45 2.68
CA ASP A 91 -30.72 -6.27 1.27
C ASP A 91 -30.44 -4.80 0.89
N ASP A 92 -30.76 -3.86 1.79
CA ASP A 92 -30.60 -2.43 1.54
C ASP A 92 -29.19 -1.94 1.90
N LEU A 93 -28.61 -1.12 1.04
CA LEU A 93 -27.27 -0.56 1.22
C LEU A 93 -27.33 0.94 1.50
N PHE A 94 -26.51 1.39 2.44
CA PHE A 94 -26.50 2.77 2.87
C PHE A 94 -25.09 3.32 3.04
N LEU A 95 -24.93 4.62 2.83
CA LEU A 95 -23.77 5.40 3.20
C LEU A 95 -24.17 6.47 4.20
N GLN A 96 -23.38 6.64 5.26
CA GLN A 96 -23.56 7.74 6.20
C GLN A 96 -22.20 8.23 6.67
N ALA A 97 -22.06 9.53 6.97
CA ALA A 97 -20.85 10.09 7.56
C ALA A 97 -21.08 10.50 9.00
N TRP A 98 -20.19 10.10 9.90
CA TRP A 98 -20.23 10.45 11.32
C TRP A 98 -19.06 11.31 11.71
N ALA A 99 -19.26 12.18 12.71
CA ALA A 99 -18.14 12.77 13.42
C ALA A 99 -17.51 11.69 14.32
N PRO A 100 -16.18 11.49 14.28
CA PRO A 100 -15.50 10.70 15.28
C PRO A 100 -15.62 11.45 16.61
N ASN A 101 -16.36 10.90 17.57
CA ASN A 101 -16.48 11.51 18.89
C ASN A 101 -15.11 11.50 19.55
N HIS A 102 -14.44 12.64 19.60
CA HIS A 102 -13.27 12.85 20.44
C HIS A 102 -13.78 13.14 21.85
N GLU A 103 -13.23 12.48 22.88
CA GLU A 103 -13.52 12.81 24.27
C GLU A 103 -13.24 14.30 24.52
N SER A 104 -14.28 15.12 24.54
CA SER A 104 -14.23 16.44 25.17
C SER A 104 -14.58 16.23 26.64
N GLN A 105 -13.58 16.38 27.51
CA GLN A 105 -13.82 16.65 28.92
C GLN A 105 -14.81 17.81 29.07
N GLY A 106 -15.89 17.59 29.80
CA GLY A 106 -16.76 18.67 30.28
C GLY A 106 -18.25 18.42 30.00
N ASN A 107 -19.02 18.34 31.08
CA ASN A 107 -20.48 18.26 31.12
C ASN A 107 -21.16 19.15 30.06
N GLY A 108 -21.67 18.54 29.00
CA GLY A 108 -22.59 19.11 28.03
C GLY A 108 -23.42 17.97 27.45
N GLU A 109 -24.73 18.18 27.32
CA GLU A 109 -25.67 17.19 26.76
C GLU A 109 -25.17 16.63 25.42
N PRO A 110 -25.44 15.35 25.11
CA PRO A 110 -25.08 14.75 23.83
C PRO A 110 -25.82 15.49 22.72
N THR A 111 -25.14 16.41 22.05
CA THR A 111 -25.64 17.00 20.82
C THR A 111 -25.80 15.88 19.81
N ASN A 112 -27.04 15.65 19.37
CA ASN A 112 -27.40 14.59 18.43
C ASN A 112 -26.39 14.55 17.27
N ALA A 113 -25.59 13.47 17.21
CA ALA A 113 -24.49 13.24 16.26
C ALA A 113 -24.99 12.92 14.83
N SER A 114 -26.05 13.59 14.39
CA SER A 114 -26.83 13.30 13.20
C SER A 114 -27.00 14.59 12.38
N ASP A 115 -25.89 15.06 11.81
CA ASP A 115 -25.90 16.22 10.90
C ASP A 115 -25.33 15.83 9.52
N CYS A 116 -25.45 14.55 9.15
CA CYS A 116 -25.14 14.05 7.82
C CYS A 116 -26.31 13.21 7.32
N GLY A 117 -26.74 13.45 6.07
CA GLY A 117 -27.73 12.62 5.40
C GLY A 117 -27.28 11.16 5.36
N LYS A 118 -28.24 10.25 5.57
CA LYS A 118 -28.11 8.83 5.24
C LYS A 118 -28.47 8.69 3.76
N PHE A 119 -27.56 8.18 2.95
CA PHE A 119 -27.75 7.98 1.51
C PHE A 119 -28.00 6.50 1.23
N GLU A 120 -28.90 6.20 0.32
CA GLU A 120 -29.11 4.85 -0.20
C GLU A 120 -28.14 4.60 -1.36
N LEU A 121 -27.56 3.40 -1.39
CA LEU A 121 -26.64 2.97 -2.44
C LEU A 121 -27.32 1.89 -3.29
N GLU A 122 -27.14 1.97 -4.61
CA GLU A 122 -27.70 0.99 -5.55
C GLU A 122 -26.86 -0.29 -5.63
N ALA A 123 -25.57 -0.20 -5.29
CA ALA A 123 -24.62 -1.31 -5.36
C ALA A 123 -23.65 -1.27 -4.18
N ALA A 124 -23.13 -2.44 -3.81
CA ALA A 124 -22.15 -2.57 -2.72
C ALA A 124 -20.80 -1.99 -3.17
N PRO A 125 -20.18 -1.12 -2.37
CA PRO A 125 -18.86 -0.60 -2.70
C PRO A 125 -17.81 -1.71 -2.74
N THR A 126 -16.95 -1.69 -3.75
CA THR A 126 -15.75 -2.53 -3.84
C THR A 126 -14.60 -1.92 -3.04
N CYS A 127 -14.46 -0.59 -3.07
CA CYS A 127 -13.54 0.16 -2.22
C CYS A 127 -14.05 1.59 -1.98
N MET A 128 -13.52 2.24 -0.95
CA MET A 128 -13.73 3.66 -0.67
C MET A 128 -12.40 4.33 -0.35
N PHE A 129 -12.22 5.58 -0.77
CA PHE A 129 -11.01 6.35 -0.47
C PHE A 129 -11.33 7.85 -0.32
N SER A 130 -10.49 8.55 0.43
CA SER A 130 -10.61 10.00 0.63
C SER A 130 -10.17 10.74 -0.63
N VAL A 131 -10.92 11.78 -1.03
CA VAL A 131 -10.62 12.56 -2.23
C VAL A 131 -10.84 14.04 -2.00
N HIS A 132 -9.93 14.83 -2.56
CA HIS A 132 -9.91 16.27 -2.49
C HIS A 132 -9.68 16.80 -3.91
N ALA A 133 -10.56 17.66 -4.41
CA ALA A 133 -10.48 18.16 -5.78
C ALA A 133 -10.87 19.62 -5.88
N THR A 134 -10.14 20.37 -6.71
CA THR A 134 -10.43 21.77 -7.00
C THR A 134 -11.22 21.85 -8.29
N GLY A 135 -12.38 22.50 -8.25
CA GLY A 135 -13.24 22.74 -9.40
C GLY A 135 -12.77 23.93 -10.24
N MET A 136 -13.33 24.05 -11.44
CA MET A 136 -12.97 25.12 -12.39
C MET A 136 -13.26 26.53 -11.86
N ASN A 137 -14.17 26.65 -10.89
CA ASN A 137 -14.60 27.93 -10.34
C ASN A 137 -13.80 28.33 -9.08
N GLY A 138 -12.82 27.51 -8.67
CA GLY A 138 -12.03 27.70 -7.45
C GLY A 138 -12.68 27.12 -6.19
N ASP A 139 -13.83 26.48 -6.32
CA ASP A 139 -14.45 25.68 -5.28
C ASP A 139 -13.66 24.40 -5.02
N VAL A 140 -13.66 23.93 -3.77
CA VAL A 140 -12.93 22.71 -3.40
C VAL A 140 -13.91 21.69 -2.83
N PHE A 141 -13.87 20.49 -3.40
CA PHE A 141 -14.60 19.33 -2.90
C PHE A 141 -13.74 18.52 -1.93
N TYR A 142 -14.29 18.24 -0.76
CA TYR A 142 -13.73 17.38 0.27
C TYR A 142 -14.67 16.22 0.52
N GLY A 143 -14.27 14.99 0.19
CA GLY A 143 -15.20 13.87 0.26
C GLY A 143 -14.57 12.50 0.28
N ALA A 144 -15.46 11.50 0.24
CA ALA A 144 -15.15 10.11 0.04
C ALA A 144 -15.62 9.71 -1.36
N MET A 145 -14.72 9.06 -2.10
CA MET A 145 -15.07 8.36 -3.31
C MET A 145 -15.57 6.96 -2.97
N VAL A 146 -16.70 6.57 -3.56
CA VAL A 146 -17.34 5.27 -3.41
C VAL A 146 -17.28 4.56 -4.76
N CYS A 147 -16.43 3.54 -4.86
CA CYS A 147 -16.29 2.74 -6.08
C CYS A 147 -17.22 1.53 -5.98
N CYS A 148 -18.07 1.35 -6.99
CA CYS A 148 -18.92 0.19 -7.18
C CYS A 148 -18.44 -0.57 -8.42
N SER A 149 -19.10 -1.69 -8.75
CA SER A 149 -18.70 -2.53 -9.89
C SER A 149 -18.66 -1.79 -11.23
N ASP A 150 -19.56 -0.85 -11.46
CA ASP A 150 -19.80 -0.19 -12.75
C ASP A 150 -19.87 1.34 -12.64
N SER A 151 -19.68 1.88 -11.46
CA SER A 151 -19.92 3.30 -11.18
C SER A 151 -19.03 3.81 -10.06
N MET A 152 -18.78 5.12 -10.10
CA MET A 152 -18.07 5.85 -9.07
C MET A 152 -18.94 7.02 -8.61
N MET A 153 -19.06 7.18 -7.31
CA MET A 153 -19.86 8.24 -6.70
C MET A 153 -19.01 9.01 -5.69
N ALA A 154 -19.21 10.33 -5.63
CA ALA A 154 -18.52 11.18 -4.66
C ALA A 154 -19.52 11.73 -3.65
N PHE A 155 -19.21 11.58 -2.36
CA PHE A 155 -20.01 12.09 -1.25
C PHE A 155 -19.15 12.98 -0.36
N GLY A 156 -19.58 14.20 -0.10
CA GLY A 156 -18.75 15.14 0.66
C GLY A 156 -19.31 16.54 0.70
N TYR A 157 -18.40 17.50 0.83
CA TYR A 157 -18.67 18.91 1.03
C TYR A 157 -18.01 19.71 -0.08
N ILE A 158 -18.75 20.66 -0.64
CA ILE A 158 -18.20 21.68 -1.53
C ILE A 158 -18.01 22.95 -0.69
N GLU A 159 -16.79 23.45 -0.65
CA GLU A 159 -16.45 24.73 -0.02
C GLU A 159 -16.16 25.75 -1.12
N ASP A 160 -16.88 26.87 -1.08
CA ASP A 160 -16.63 28.04 -1.93
C ASP A 160 -15.86 29.07 -1.08
N GLU A 161 -14.75 29.60 -1.60
CA GLU A 161 -13.97 30.66 -0.94
C GLU A 161 -14.82 31.90 -0.59
N LYS A 162 -15.93 32.14 -1.31
CA LYS A 162 -16.75 33.36 -1.18
C LYS A 162 -17.99 33.19 -0.31
N ALA A 163 -18.44 31.97 -0.05
CA ALA A 163 -19.67 31.70 0.70
C ALA A 163 -19.34 30.97 2.02
N GLY A 164 -19.60 31.63 3.15
CA GLY A 164 -19.34 31.07 4.48
C GLY A 164 -19.94 29.66 4.66
N SER A 165 -19.09 28.74 5.14
CA SER A 165 -19.34 27.30 5.34
C SER A 165 -20.66 26.99 6.05
N THR A 166 -21.70 26.72 5.27
CA THR A 166 -22.95 26.03 5.68
C THR A 166 -23.13 24.73 4.90
N ALA A 167 -22.03 24.14 4.41
CA ALA A 167 -22.04 22.97 3.57
C ALA A 167 -22.56 21.75 4.35
N THR A 168 -23.67 21.18 3.89
CA THR A 168 -24.13 19.86 4.29
C THR A 168 -23.41 18.82 3.44
N CYS A 169 -23.24 17.60 3.98
CA CYS A 169 -22.70 16.50 3.18
C CYS A 169 -23.72 16.16 2.09
N ALA A 170 -23.28 16.08 0.84
CA ALA A 170 -24.13 15.75 -0.30
C ALA A 170 -23.45 14.74 -1.23
N ARG A 171 -24.26 14.04 -2.02
CA ARG A 171 -23.80 13.28 -3.20
C ARG A 171 -23.64 14.27 -4.34
N LEU A 172 -22.50 14.23 -5.04
CA LEU A 172 -22.33 15.00 -6.27
C LEU A 172 -23.26 14.46 -7.35
N ASP A 173 -23.96 15.35 -8.04
CA ASP A 173 -24.65 14.99 -9.28
C ASP A 173 -23.65 14.78 -10.44
N ASN A 174 -24.14 14.33 -11.59
CA ASN A 174 -23.28 14.00 -12.74
C ASN A 174 -22.52 15.22 -13.29
N GLU A 175 -23.10 16.42 -13.24
CA GLU A 175 -22.46 17.64 -13.75
C GLU A 175 -21.35 18.09 -12.79
N GLN A 176 -21.64 18.07 -11.49
CA GLN A 176 -20.66 18.36 -10.44
C GLN A 176 -19.53 17.35 -10.44
N PHE A 177 -19.85 16.05 -10.52
CA PHE A 177 -18.86 14.98 -10.56
C PHE A 177 -17.93 15.13 -11.76
N ALA A 178 -18.48 15.38 -12.96
CA ALA A 178 -17.67 15.61 -14.16
C ALA A 178 -16.84 16.91 -14.07
N GLY A 179 -17.32 17.92 -13.33
CA GLY A 179 -16.60 19.17 -13.10
C GLY A 179 -15.36 19.00 -12.21
N PHE A 180 -15.44 18.16 -11.17
CA PHE A 180 -14.32 17.89 -10.27
C PHE A 180 -13.42 16.73 -10.75
N PHE A 181 -14.00 15.73 -11.43
CA PHE A 181 -13.35 14.47 -11.79
C PHE A 181 -13.62 14.06 -13.25
N PRO A 182 -13.27 14.90 -14.24
CA PRO A 182 -13.62 14.64 -15.63
C PRO A 182 -13.04 13.32 -16.16
N GLU A 183 -11.83 12.94 -15.75
CA GLU A 183 -11.19 11.70 -16.17
C GLU A 183 -11.74 10.45 -15.47
N PHE A 184 -12.41 10.59 -14.33
CA PHE A 184 -13.02 9.46 -13.62
C PHE A 184 -14.40 9.12 -14.15
N GLY A 185 -15.13 10.12 -14.69
CA GLY A 185 -16.46 9.90 -15.28
C GLY A 185 -16.45 8.94 -16.48
N ALA A 186 -15.31 8.78 -17.15
CA ALA A 186 -15.13 7.85 -18.27
C ALA A 186 -14.53 6.49 -17.85
N PHE A 187 -14.25 6.28 -16.55
CA PHE A 187 -13.64 5.05 -16.06
C PHE A 187 -14.71 4.00 -15.76
N SER A 188 -14.66 2.85 -16.44
CA SER A 188 -15.70 1.81 -16.38
C SER A 188 -15.23 0.47 -15.81
N HIS A 189 -13.99 0.36 -15.33
CA HIS A 189 -13.47 -0.88 -14.75
C HIS A 189 -13.80 -0.93 -13.26
N THR A 190 -14.12 -2.12 -12.75
CA THR A 190 -14.36 -2.34 -11.31
C THR A 190 -13.06 -2.11 -10.53
N ILE A 191 -12.98 -1.04 -9.76
CA ILE A 191 -11.80 -0.70 -8.95
C ILE A 191 -11.81 -1.54 -7.68
N LEU A 192 -10.69 -2.21 -7.40
CA LEU A 192 -10.46 -2.98 -6.18
C LEU A 192 -9.37 -2.39 -5.29
N ALA A 193 -8.45 -1.59 -5.85
CA ALA A 193 -7.38 -0.98 -5.08
C ALA A 193 -7.09 0.43 -5.57
N VAL A 194 -6.79 1.33 -4.64
CA VAL A 194 -6.44 2.71 -4.94
C VAL A 194 -5.26 3.11 -4.08
N ASP A 195 -4.29 3.78 -4.70
CA ASP A 195 -3.24 4.48 -3.98
C ASP A 195 -3.06 5.89 -4.55
N ILE A 196 -2.81 6.84 -3.66
CA ILE A 196 -2.69 8.26 -3.98
C ILE A 196 -1.43 8.79 -3.32
N PHE A 197 -0.53 9.31 -4.15
CA PHE A 197 0.67 9.99 -3.69
C PHE A 197 0.65 11.44 -4.16
N THR A 198 0.88 12.37 -3.24
CA THR A 198 1.06 13.79 -3.55
C THR A 198 2.41 14.26 -3.04
N SER A 199 3.19 14.92 -3.90
CA SER A 199 4.47 15.51 -3.53
C SER A 199 4.25 16.95 -3.06
N PRO A 200 4.52 17.28 -1.79
CA PRO A 200 4.37 18.65 -1.29
C PRO A 200 5.43 19.62 -1.85
N GLU A 201 6.53 19.12 -2.43
CA GLU A 201 7.67 19.96 -2.84
C GLU A 201 7.64 20.39 -4.32
N LYS A 202 6.96 19.65 -5.19
CA LYS A 202 7.10 19.78 -6.66
C LYS A 202 5.78 19.95 -7.40
N ASP A 203 4.70 20.20 -6.68
CA ASP A 203 3.35 20.37 -7.21
C ASP A 203 2.92 19.25 -8.19
N GLN A 204 3.28 18.00 -7.89
CA GLN A 204 2.93 16.82 -8.70
C GLN A 204 2.33 15.73 -7.81
N GLY A 205 1.50 14.88 -8.42
CA GLY A 205 0.96 13.71 -7.73
C GLY A 205 0.50 12.62 -8.70
N TRP A 206 0.27 11.45 -8.12
CA TRP A 206 -0.15 10.25 -8.82
C TRP A 206 -1.33 9.59 -8.13
N ILE A 207 -2.20 8.98 -8.94
CA ILE A 207 -3.29 8.12 -8.50
C ILE A 207 -3.16 6.82 -9.27
N ALA A 208 -3.13 5.70 -8.57
CA ALA A 208 -3.15 4.37 -9.18
C ALA A 208 -4.47 3.68 -8.86
N PHE A 209 -5.13 3.13 -9.88
CA PHE A 209 -6.28 2.24 -9.74
C PHE A 209 -5.87 0.84 -10.15
N GLY A 210 -6.14 -0.14 -9.30
CA GLY A 210 -6.09 -1.56 -9.60
C GLY A 210 -7.50 -2.14 -9.74
N CYS A 211 -7.75 -2.89 -10.80
CA CYS A 211 -9.10 -3.35 -11.16
C CYS A 211 -9.28 -4.87 -11.08
N ALA A 212 -10.54 -5.30 -10.98
CA ALA A 212 -10.93 -6.69 -10.86
C ALA A 212 -10.61 -7.54 -12.09
N ASP A 213 -10.47 -6.92 -13.26
CA ASP A 213 -10.13 -7.55 -14.54
C ASP A 213 -8.63 -7.51 -14.86
N GLY A 214 -7.79 -7.14 -13.89
CA GLY A 214 -6.34 -7.05 -14.07
C GLY A 214 -5.85 -5.75 -14.69
N MET A 215 -6.73 -4.80 -14.99
CA MET A 215 -6.33 -3.48 -15.46
C MET A 215 -5.71 -2.68 -14.31
N VAL A 216 -4.61 -1.97 -14.58
CA VAL A 216 -4.08 -0.92 -13.72
C VAL A 216 -3.98 0.40 -14.47
N ARG A 217 -4.66 1.45 -13.98
CA ARG A 217 -4.52 2.83 -14.50
C ARG A 217 -3.71 3.68 -13.54
N VAL A 218 -2.68 4.34 -14.04
CA VAL A 218 -1.95 5.37 -13.29
C VAL A 218 -2.20 6.73 -13.92
N PHE A 219 -2.67 7.67 -13.11
CA PHE A 219 -2.84 9.07 -13.44
C PHE A 219 -1.67 9.87 -12.86
N HIS A 220 -1.15 10.82 -13.62
CA HIS A 220 -0.13 11.77 -13.20
C HIS A 220 -0.63 13.19 -13.46
N GLY A 221 -0.79 13.98 -12.40
CA GLY A 221 -1.34 15.33 -12.46
C GLY A 221 -0.51 16.35 -11.69
N GLN A 222 -1.02 17.57 -11.65
CA GLN A 222 -0.42 18.68 -10.91
C GLN A 222 -1.19 18.96 -9.63
N MET A 223 -0.49 19.41 -8.60
CA MET A 223 -1.12 19.88 -7.37
C MET A 223 -1.55 21.33 -7.52
N HIS A 224 -2.78 21.62 -7.10
CA HIS A 224 -3.28 22.99 -6.98
C HIS A 224 -4.02 23.15 -5.65
N GLY A 225 -3.55 24.06 -4.80
CA GLY A 225 -4.15 24.28 -3.48
C GLY A 225 -4.16 23.03 -2.59
N GLY A 226 -3.15 22.16 -2.72
CA GLY A 226 -3.09 20.88 -2.00
C GLY A 226 -3.99 19.78 -2.54
N CYS A 227 -4.70 20.00 -3.65
CA CYS A 227 -5.53 18.99 -4.33
C CYS A 227 -4.89 18.55 -5.65
N LEU A 228 -4.91 17.25 -5.93
CA LEU A 228 -4.34 16.69 -7.17
C LEU A 228 -5.37 16.86 -8.29
N GLY A 229 -5.01 17.63 -9.32
CA GLY A 229 -5.90 18.00 -10.41
C GLY A 229 -5.39 17.58 -11.79
N GLY A 230 -6.34 17.46 -12.71
CA GLY A 230 -6.07 17.24 -14.13
C GLY A 230 -5.64 18.53 -14.86
N PRO A 231 -5.35 18.44 -16.18
CA PRO A 231 -5.45 17.24 -17.00
C PRO A 231 -4.42 16.18 -16.63
N PHE A 232 -4.85 14.93 -16.45
CA PHE A 232 -3.96 13.83 -16.10
C PHE A 232 -3.24 13.24 -17.33
N LYS A 233 -1.95 12.96 -17.20
CA LYS A 233 -1.28 11.97 -18.04
C LYS A 233 -1.64 10.58 -17.53
N THR A 234 -2.05 9.68 -18.42
CA THR A 234 -2.46 8.32 -18.05
C THR A 234 -1.49 7.26 -18.56
N LYS A 235 -1.37 6.18 -17.80
CA LYS A 235 -0.64 4.97 -18.17
C LYS A 235 -1.48 3.76 -17.79
N ASP A 236 -1.75 2.91 -18.78
CA ASP A 236 -2.48 1.66 -18.59
C ASP A 236 -1.51 0.48 -18.62
N LEU A 237 -1.73 -0.46 -17.71
CA LEU A 237 -1.03 -1.73 -17.60
C LEU A 237 -2.06 -2.85 -17.48
N GLN A 238 -1.73 -4.04 -17.97
CA GLN A 238 -2.64 -5.19 -17.91
C GLN A 238 -1.92 -6.37 -17.27
N LEU A 239 -2.58 -6.96 -16.27
CA LEU A 239 -2.17 -8.19 -15.60
C LEU A 239 -3.20 -9.29 -15.84
N ASN A 240 -2.86 -10.51 -15.44
CA ASN A 240 -3.63 -11.72 -15.76
C ASN A 240 -4.73 -12.06 -14.73
N GLY A 241 -4.88 -11.27 -13.66
CA GLY A 241 -5.85 -11.55 -12.60
C GLY A 241 -6.24 -10.30 -11.81
N PRO A 242 -7.22 -10.41 -10.90
CA PRO A 242 -7.71 -9.28 -10.12
C PRO A 242 -6.59 -8.61 -9.33
N VAL A 243 -6.47 -7.29 -9.48
CA VAL A 243 -5.47 -6.49 -8.76
C VAL A 243 -5.94 -6.28 -7.33
N THR A 244 -5.18 -6.80 -6.37
CA THR A 244 -5.53 -6.79 -4.94
C THR A 244 -4.95 -5.58 -4.21
N SER A 245 -3.83 -5.06 -4.68
CA SER A 245 -3.23 -3.83 -4.15
C SER A 245 -2.30 -3.18 -5.19
N VAL A 246 -2.25 -1.85 -5.15
CA VAL A 246 -1.31 -0.99 -5.87
C VAL A 246 -0.59 -0.12 -4.84
N ALA A 247 0.72 0.08 -5.00
CA ALA A 247 1.52 0.94 -4.13
C ALA A 247 2.47 1.81 -4.96
N LEU A 248 2.27 3.12 -4.91
CA LEU A 248 3.09 4.14 -5.54
C LEU A 248 4.28 4.46 -4.64
N PHE A 249 5.49 4.37 -5.19
CA PHE A 249 6.71 4.79 -4.49
C PHE A 249 7.58 5.65 -5.39
N PRO A 250 7.23 6.93 -5.53
CA PRO A 250 7.99 7.85 -6.34
C PRO A 250 9.43 7.98 -5.81
N LYS A 251 10.39 8.06 -6.72
CA LYS A 251 11.82 8.23 -6.38
C LYS A 251 12.38 9.45 -7.08
N LEU A 252 13.18 10.24 -6.36
CA LEU A 252 13.91 11.34 -6.97
C LEU A 252 15.03 10.80 -7.86
N LYS A 253 15.00 11.13 -9.16
CA LYS A 253 16.11 10.88 -10.07
C LYS A 253 16.97 12.13 -10.16
N LEU A 254 18.27 11.96 -9.95
CA LEU A 254 19.29 12.95 -10.23
C LEU A 254 19.84 12.67 -11.62
N THR A 255 19.61 13.57 -12.57
CA THR A 255 20.23 13.50 -13.89
C THR A 255 21.57 14.24 -13.89
N ALA A 256 22.61 13.63 -14.42
CA ALA A 256 23.96 14.20 -14.43
C ALA A 256 24.12 15.41 -15.38
N GLU A 257 23.19 15.59 -16.33
CA GLU A 257 23.31 16.57 -17.41
C GLU A 257 22.66 17.92 -17.11
N GLU A 258 21.77 17.98 -16.11
CA GLU A 258 21.14 19.22 -15.65
C GLU A 258 20.95 19.11 -14.13
N ILE A 259 21.23 20.18 -13.38
CA ILE A 259 21.02 20.28 -11.93
C ILE A 259 19.50 20.37 -11.65
N THR A 260 18.72 19.46 -12.22
CA THR A 260 17.28 19.37 -12.13
C THR A 260 16.95 17.97 -11.59
N SER A 261 16.33 17.95 -10.41
CA SER A 261 15.82 16.72 -9.82
C SER A 261 14.40 16.50 -10.31
N ASN A 262 14.13 15.32 -10.88
CA ASN A 262 12.81 14.95 -11.36
C ASN A 262 12.31 13.69 -10.66
N TRP A 263 11.04 13.66 -10.29
CA TRP A 263 10.44 12.49 -9.67
C TRP A 263 10.08 11.47 -10.74
N CYS A 264 10.48 10.22 -10.53
CA CYS A 264 10.01 9.09 -11.30
C CYS A 264 8.93 8.34 -10.51
N CYS A 265 7.85 7.98 -11.19
CA CYS A 265 6.76 7.22 -10.60
C CYS A 265 7.08 5.73 -10.73
N ASN A 266 7.32 5.06 -9.61
CA ASN A 266 7.40 3.61 -9.54
C ASN A 266 6.12 3.06 -8.91
N LEU A 267 5.79 1.83 -9.25
CA LEU A 267 4.56 1.18 -8.86
C LEU A 267 4.80 -0.30 -8.57
N LEU A 268 4.32 -0.76 -7.41
CA LEU A 268 4.16 -2.16 -7.08
C LEU A 268 2.70 -2.54 -7.34
N VAL A 269 2.49 -3.64 -8.04
CA VAL A 269 1.17 -4.21 -8.29
C VAL A 269 1.15 -5.64 -7.76
N THR A 270 0.11 -5.96 -7.01
CA THR A 270 -0.16 -7.32 -6.53
C THR A 270 -1.47 -7.83 -7.11
N CYS A 271 -1.55 -9.14 -7.31
CA CYS A 271 -2.75 -9.78 -7.86
C CYS A 271 -3.14 -10.98 -7.02
N ALA A 272 -4.43 -11.29 -7.02
CA ALA A 272 -4.95 -12.52 -6.39
C ALA A 272 -4.43 -13.78 -7.10
N ILE A 273 -4.05 -13.66 -8.38
CA ILE A 273 -3.53 -14.77 -9.18
C ILE A 273 -2.23 -14.31 -9.85
N GLY A 274 -1.17 -15.09 -9.65
CA GLY A 274 0.14 -14.87 -10.26
C GLY A 274 1.10 -14.06 -9.38
N GLN A 275 2.13 -13.53 -10.02
CA GLN A 275 3.25 -12.86 -9.35
C GLN A 275 2.99 -11.37 -9.14
N ALA A 276 3.56 -10.81 -8.07
CA ALA A 276 3.65 -9.36 -7.90
C ALA A 276 4.64 -8.76 -8.90
N VAL A 277 4.33 -7.55 -9.39
CA VAL A 277 5.08 -6.88 -10.47
C VAL A 277 5.48 -5.48 -10.04
N VAL A 278 6.74 -5.12 -10.32
CA VAL A 278 7.27 -3.78 -10.10
C VAL A 278 7.48 -3.08 -11.43
N TYR A 279 6.88 -1.91 -11.58
CA TYR A 279 7.12 -1.01 -12.71
C TYR A 279 7.93 0.19 -12.23
N GLU A 280 9.10 0.40 -12.82
CA GLU A 280 9.94 1.55 -12.50
C GLU A 280 9.80 2.63 -13.58
N ASP A 281 9.73 3.88 -13.17
CA ASP A 281 9.67 5.05 -14.05
C ASP A 281 8.59 4.95 -15.15
N LEU A 282 7.33 4.80 -14.74
CA LEU A 282 6.18 4.52 -15.61
C LEU A 282 5.99 5.49 -16.79
N PHE A 283 6.42 6.74 -16.62
CA PHE A 283 6.27 7.82 -17.60
C PHE A 283 7.56 8.12 -18.36
N SER A 284 8.60 7.28 -18.22
CA SER A 284 9.84 7.40 -18.99
C SER A 284 9.59 7.28 -20.48
N THR A 285 10.33 8.06 -21.27
CA THR A 285 10.30 7.99 -22.74
C THR A 285 11.23 6.90 -23.29
N SER A 286 12.13 6.36 -22.47
CA SER A 286 13.03 5.26 -22.87
C SER A 286 12.28 3.93 -22.90
N ASN A 287 12.46 3.18 -23.99
CA ASN A 287 11.81 1.86 -24.15
C ASN A 287 12.45 0.77 -23.29
N GLU A 288 13.58 1.05 -22.62
CA GLU A 288 14.37 0.08 -21.84
C GLU A 288 13.76 -0.28 -20.46
N GLY A 289 12.66 0.37 -20.05
CA GLY A 289 11.97 0.14 -18.77
C GLY A 289 10.50 -0.28 -18.87
N ARG A 290 10.02 -0.62 -20.07
CA ARG A 290 8.58 -0.92 -20.28
C ARG A 290 8.11 -2.27 -19.74
N ASN A 291 9.04 -3.16 -19.39
CA ASN A 291 8.70 -4.47 -18.85
C ASN A 291 8.80 -4.41 -17.33
N GLY A 292 7.65 -4.54 -16.66
CA GLY A 292 7.63 -4.71 -15.21
C GLY A 292 8.47 -5.92 -14.80
N GLU A 293 9.12 -5.81 -13.65
CA GLU A 293 9.90 -6.89 -13.06
C GLU A 293 9.01 -7.75 -12.16
N LEU A 294 8.96 -9.05 -12.43
CA LEU A 294 8.24 -10.01 -11.59
C LEU A 294 9.04 -10.32 -10.33
N LEU A 295 8.40 -10.20 -9.17
CA LEU A 295 9.01 -10.51 -7.87
C LEU A 295 9.06 -12.03 -7.68
N MET A 296 10.27 -12.57 -7.52
CA MET A 296 10.47 -14.01 -7.38
C MET A 296 9.80 -14.60 -6.16
N ASP A 297 9.21 -15.77 -6.34
CA ASP A 297 8.54 -16.57 -5.31
C ASP A 297 7.31 -15.88 -4.71
N SER A 298 6.84 -14.78 -5.30
CA SER A 298 5.64 -14.10 -4.83
C SER A 298 4.37 -14.93 -5.06
N ASP A 299 4.36 -15.77 -6.10
CA ASP A 299 3.28 -16.70 -6.47
C ASP A 299 3.35 -18.06 -5.76
N THR A 300 4.36 -18.30 -4.91
CA THR A 300 4.49 -19.57 -4.17
C THR A 300 3.46 -19.72 -3.05
N PHE A 301 2.66 -18.68 -2.79
CA PHE A 301 1.82 -18.52 -1.59
C PHE A 301 0.33 -18.35 -1.92
N ASP A 302 -0.12 -18.99 -3.00
CA ASP A 302 -1.46 -18.98 -3.60
C ASP A 302 -1.94 -17.62 -4.08
N SER A 303 -2.23 -16.69 -3.16
CA SER A 303 -2.78 -15.37 -3.44
C SER A 303 -2.06 -14.28 -2.64
N ILE A 304 -1.77 -13.17 -3.31
CA ILE A 304 -1.20 -11.96 -2.70
C ILE A 304 -2.35 -10.97 -2.48
N PHE A 305 -2.59 -10.58 -1.23
CA PHE A 305 -3.70 -9.69 -0.89
C PHE A 305 -3.28 -8.25 -0.67
N ALA A 306 -2.07 -8.02 -0.17
CA ALA A 306 -1.59 -6.69 0.15
C ALA A 306 -0.17 -6.47 -0.38
N GLY A 307 0.12 -5.25 -0.80
CA GLY A 307 1.46 -4.81 -1.17
C GLY A 307 1.67 -3.37 -0.69
N ILE A 308 2.80 -3.09 -0.04
CA ILE A 308 3.20 -1.72 0.28
C ILE A 308 4.67 -1.52 -0.03
N SER A 309 5.06 -0.26 -0.24
CA SER A 309 6.45 0.20 -0.23
C SER A 309 6.75 0.88 1.09
N ALA A 310 7.83 0.50 1.74
CA ALA A 310 8.25 1.07 3.02
C ALA A 310 9.76 0.99 3.16
N ASP A 311 10.38 2.06 3.66
CA ASP A 311 11.78 2.03 4.12
C ASP A 311 11.81 1.40 5.51
N ILE A 312 11.80 0.07 5.55
CA ILE A 312 11.63 -0.70 6.80
C ILE A 312 12.93 -0.83 7.56
N ASP A 313 14.06 -0.71 6.89
CA ASP A 313 15.35 -0.72 7.56
C ASP A 313 15.79 0.68 7.98
N LEU A 314 15.18 1.75 7.43
CA LEU A 314 15.41 3.19 7.66
C LEU A 314 16.68 3.74 6.98
N ASP A 315 17.06 3.22 5.80
CA ASP A 315 18.27 3.65 5.06
C ASP A 315 17.99 4.69 3.96
N GLY A 316 16.72 5.09 3.80
CA GLY A 316 16.27 6.04 2.78
C GLY A 316 15.93 5.39 1.44
N GLU A 317 16.17 4.08 1.28
CA GLU A 317 15.71 3.30 0.14
C GLU A 317 14.48 2.47 0.53
N VAL A 318 13.58 2.24 -0.43
CA VAL A 318 12.32 1.54 -0.13
C VAL A 318 12.47 0.03 -0.33
N GLU A 319 11.97 -0.73 0.63
CA GLU A 319 11.64 -2.14 0.49
C GLU A 319 10.19 -2.33 0.08
N LEU A 320 9.89 -3.49 -0.49
CA LEU A 320 8.54 -3.90 -0.87
C LEU A 320 8.07 -5.03 0.05
N LEU A 321 6.91 -4.85 0.67
CA LEU A 321 6.29 -5.84 1.54
C LEU A 321 5.03 -6.40 0.90
N LEU A 322 4.89 -7.73 0.91
CA LEU A 322 3.70 -8.43 0.40
C LEU A 322 3.02 -9.24 1.51
N GLY A 323 1.71 -9.12 1.63
CA GLY A 323 0.86 -9.95 2.48
C GLY A 323 0.18 -11.05 1.66
N THR A 324 0.24 -12.29 2.14
CA THR A 324 -0.31 -13.46 1.43
C THR A 324 -1.37 -14.21 2.24
N ASP A 325 -2.16 -15.04 1.56
CA ASP A 325 -3.16 -15.92 2.19
C ASP A 325 -2.51 -17.00 3.08
N SER A 326 -1.35 -17.50 2.66
CA SER A 326 -0.60 -18.57 3.34
C SER A 326 0.05 -18.19 4.68
N GLN A 327 -0.29 -17.02 5.25
CA GLN A 327 0.25 -16.50 6.52
C GLN A 327 1.74 -16.14 6.43
N VAL A 328 2.22 -15.85 5.22
CA VAL A 328 3.61 -15.47 4.98
C VAL A 328 3.63 -14.05 4.46
N MET A 329 4.28 -13.15 5.20
CA MET A 329 4.71 -11.88 4.63
C MET A 329 5.94 -12.14 3.74
N LEU A 330 6.20 -11.30 2.75
CA LEU A 330 7.42 -11.34 1.95
C LEU A 330 8.01 -9.94 1.92
N ALA A 331 9.33 -9.83 1.97
CA ALA A 331 10.03 -8.56 1.81
C ALA A 331 11.03 -8.65 0.66
N TYR A 332 11.14 -7.57 -0.11
CA TYR A 332 12.09 -7.44 -1.22
C TYR A 332 12.86 -6.14 -1.08
N LYS A 333 14.16 -6.19 -1.36
CA LYS A 333 15.03 -5.03 -1.44
C LYS A 333 15.68 -4.98 -2.80
N LYS A 334 15.92 -3.78 -3.30
CA LYS A 334 16.64 -3.59 -4.56
C LYS A 334 18.12 -3.88 -4.35
N ASP A 335 18.70 -4.71 -5.22
CA ASP A 335 20.13 -4.93 -5.34
C ASP A 335 20.76 -3.62 -5.82
N THR A 336 21.37 -2.90 -4.89
CA THR A 336 22.22 -1.77 -5.23
C THR A 336 23.52 -2.38 -5.77
N ASP A 337 23.77 -2.23 -7.08
CA ASP A 337 25.08 -2.54 -7.64
C ASP A 337 26.12 -1.72 -6.87
N SER A 338 26.74 -2.35 -5.87
CA SER A 338 27.88 -1.82 -5.15
C SER A 338 29.03 -1.82 -6.14
N GLY A 339 29.16 -0.71 -6.86
CA GLY A 339 30.29 -0.39 -7.74
C GLY A 339 31.59 -0.18 -6.96
N SER A 340 31.99 -1.15 -6.15
CA SER A 340 33.33 -1.28 -5.61
C SER A 340 33.84 -2.67 -5.95
N ASN A 341 34.75 -2.74 -6.92
CA ASN A 341 35.64 -3.87 -7.11
C ASN A 341 36.36 -4.16 -5.79
N HIS A 342 35.83 -5.08 -5.00
CA HIS A 342 36.61 -5.83 -4.04
C HIS A 342 36.56 -7.29 -4.47
N GLU A 343 37.69 -7.72 -5.01
CA GLU A 343 37.99 -9.07 -5.44
C GLU A 343 37.47 -10.09 -4.43
N ALA A 344 36.61 -10.98 -4.91
CA ALA A 344 36.32 -12.23 -4.22
C ALA A 344 37.62 -13.04 -4.16
N VAL A 345 38.30 -12.99 -3.02
CA VAL A 345 39.32 -13.99 -2.70
C VAL A 345 38.58 -15.23 -2.25
N ASN A 346 38.51 -16.20 -3.16
CA ASN A 346 38.34 -17.61 -2.84
C ASN A 346 39.39 -18.03 -1.80
N GLU A 347 38.96 -18.51 -0.63
CA GLU A 347 39.72 -19.52 0.09
C GLU A 347 38.84 -20.75 0.29
N ASP A 348 39.00 -21.69 -0.63
CA ASP A 348 38.61 -23.08 -0.48
C ASP A 348 39.41 -23.75 0.65
N ALA A 349 38.66 -24.49 1.47
CA ALA A 349 38.99 -25.82 2.01
C ALA A 349 40.45 -26.13 2.39
N LYS A 350 40.68 -26.39 3.69
CA LYS A 350 41.47 -27.55 4.15
C LYS A 350 41.21 -27.94 5.62
N SER A 351 40.57 -29.10 5.75
CA SER A 351 40.81 -30.20 6.69
C SER A 351 41.07 -29.92 8.18
N LEU A 352 40.32 -30.62 9.04
CA LEU A 352 40.88 -31.64 9.94
C LEU A 352 39.79 -32.67 10.33
N HIS A 353 40.13 -33.94 10.10
CA HIS A 353 39.43 -35.16 10.50
C HIS A 353 39.81 -35.53 11.96
N GLU A 354 38.89 -36.15 12.70
CA GLU A 354 39.05 -37.33 13.59
C GLU A 354 37.74 -37.53 14.39
N SER A 355 36.83 -38.40 13.96
CA SER A 355 36.66 -39.83 14.29
C SER A 355 36.19 -40.13 15.72
N SER A 356 34.97 -40.64 15.85
CA SER A 356 34.65 -41.84 16.65
C SER A 356 33.25 -42.35 16.27
N ALA A 357 33.20 -43.60 15.84
CA ALA A 357 32.00 -44.35 15.52
C ALA A 357 31.72 -45.32 16.68
N GLU A 358 30.46 -45.46 17.09
CA GLU A 358 29.91 -46.71 17.62
C GLU A 358 28.47 -46.88 17.08
N GLU A 359 28.28 -47.96 16.33
CA GLU A 359 26.98 -48.51 15.91
C GLU A 359 26.31 -49.22 17.10
N LEU A 360 24.98 -49.12 17.21
CA LEU A 360 24.10 -50.27 17.47
C LEU A 360 22.73 -50.05 16.81
N ALA A 361 22.21 -51.12 16.22
CA ALA A 361 21.08 -51.19 15.29
C ALA A 361 19.73 -51.57 15.94
N ASP A 362 18.71 -51.60 15.07
CA ASP A 362 17.34 -52.13 15.16
C ASP A 362 16.29 -51.24 15.86
N GLY A 363 15.12 -50.91 15.29
CA GLY A 363 14.45 -51.25 14.03
C GLY A 363 12.93 -51.15 14.22
N ASN A 364 12.21 -50.33 13.43
CA ASN A 364 10.88 -50.67 12.84
C ASN A 364 10.23 -49.54 12.00
N ALA A 365 9.88 -49.94 10.76
CA ALA A 365 8.65 -49.66 10.00
C ALA A 365 8.24 -48.22 9.55
N SER A 366 8.64 -47.89 8.32
CA SER A 366 7.93 -47.31 7.13
C SER A 366 6.39 -47.14 7.13
N PRO A 367 5.77 -46.27 6.26
CA PRO A 367 6.12 -46.14 4.83
C PRO A 367 6.05 -44.78 4.11
N THR A 368 7.00 -44.61 3.17
CA THR A 368 6.96 -43.91 1.87
C THR A 368 5.93 -44.57 0.92
N ALA A 369 5.31 -43.99 -0.12
CA ALA A 369 5.52 -42.89 -1.07
C ALA A 369 4.13 -42.59 -1.77
N PRO A 370 3.94 -41.80 -2.88
CA PRO A 370 4.84 -41.62 -4.03
C PRO A 370 4.95 -40.21 -4.66
N ASP A 371 6.01 -40.09 -5.47
CA ASP A 371 6.29 -39.05 -6.46
C ASP A 371 5.24 -38.94 -7.57
N SER A 372 5.25 -37.75 -8.17
CA SER A 372 4.94 -37.39 -9.57
C SER A 372 3.49 -37.04 -9.95
N SER A 373 3.32 -35.78 -10.37
CA SER A 373 2.66 -35.45 -11.64
C SER A 373 3.36 -34.22 -12.26
N PRO A 374 3.59 -34.22 -13.58
CA PRO A 374 4.51 -33.30 -14.26
C PRO A 374 3.83 -32.01 -14.71
N ASN A 375 4.64 -30.95 -14.88
CA ASN A 375 4.23 -29.63 -15.37
C ASN A 375 3.64 -29.72 -16.80
N ILE A 376 2.33 -29.46 -16.92
CA ILE A 376 1.59 -29.32 -18.18
C ILE A 376 1.72 -27.88 -18.66
N TRP A 377 2.90 -27.45 -19.16
CA TRP A 377 3.05 -26.21 -19.95
C TRP A 377 4.25 -26.22 -20.92
N ASN A 378 4.80 -27.40 -21.24
CA ASN A 378 5.78 -27.54 -22.32
C ASN A 378 5.22 -28.47 -23.38
N ASP A 379 4.43 -27.94 -24.31
CA ASP A 379 4.36 -28.42 -25.70
C ASP A 379 3.31 -27.63 -26.48
N LEU A 380 3.75 -26.60 -27.20
CA LEU A 380 3.07 -26.17 -28.41
C LEU A 380 4.06 -25.50 -29.37
N ASP A 381 4.94 -26.33 -29.96
CA ASP A 381 5.60 -26.01 -31.21
C ASP A 381 5.47 -27.20 -32.17
N THR A 382 4.61 -27.07 -33.17
CA THR A 382 4.74 -27.83 -34.43
C THR A 382 4.11 -27.05 -35.59
N ILE A 383 4.92 -26.32 -36.34
CA ILE A 383 4.63 -25.91 -37.73
C ILE A 383 5.87 -26.29 -38.56
N PRO A 384 5.72 -26.88 -39.77
CA PRO A 384 6.84 -27.55 -40.43
C PRO A 384 7.75 -26.60 -41.22
N VAL A 385 9.04 -26.84 -41.00
CA VAL A 385 10.24 -26.73 -41.85
C VAL A 385 10.08 -26.16 -43.27
N VAL A 386 10.81 -25.06 -43.52
CA VAL A 386 11.61 -24.86 -44.74
C VAL A 386 12.99 -24.34 -44.31
N ASP A 387 14.03 -25.04 -44.73
CA ASP A 387 15.47 -24.76 -44.55
C ASP A 387 15.86 -23.33 -45.01
N GLU A 388 16.69 -22.63 -44.20
CA GLU A 388 18.01 -22.14 -44.63
C GLU A 388 18.78 -21.45 -43.47
N ASP A 389 20.03 -21.87 -43.33
CA ASP A 389 21.22 -21.21 -42.73
C ASP A 389 21.27 -20.82 -41.24
N ILE A 390 21.92 -21.72 -40.51
CA ILE A 390 22.53 -21.59 -39.19
C ILE A 390 23.57 -20.46 -39.18
N ARG A 391 23.28 -19.36 -38.48
CA ARG A 391 24.30 -18.52 -37.85
C ARG A 391 24.15 -18.62 -36.33
N SER A 392 25.14 -19.24 -35.71
CA SER A 392 25.31 -19.35 -34.26
C SER A 392 25.32 -17.96 -33.62
N VAL A 393 24.27 -17.63 -32.89
CA VAL A 393 24.25 -16.50 -31.95
C VAL A 393 25.00 -16.96 -30.68
N PRO A 394 25.93 -16.18 -30.13
CA PRO A 394 26.65 -16.58 -28.92
C PRO A 394 25.68 -16.65 -27.74
N GLU A 395 25.81 -17.71 -26.97
CA GLU A 395 25.12 -18.04 -25.72
C GLU A 395 25.52 -17.08 -24.58
N ALA A 396 25.30 -15.77 -24.80
CA ALA A 396 25.69 -14.68 -23.91
C ALA A 396 24.53 -13.69 -23.62
N SER A 397 23.29 -14.14 -23.80
CA SER A 397 22.10 -13.44 -23.34
C SER A 397 21.25 -14.42 -22.53
N LEU A 398 20.65 -13.94 -21.43
CA LEU A 398 19.75 -14.64 -20.48
C LEU A 398 20.33 -14.99 -19.10
N ILE A 399 21.04 -14.06 -18.45
CA ILE A 399 20.82 -13.82 -17.02
C ILE A 399 20.68 -12.30 -16.86
N GLN A 400 19.48 -11.77 -17.10
CA GLN A 400 19.17 -10.42 -16.66
C GLN A 400 19.19 -10.46 -15.13
N ARG A 401 20.20 -9.85 -14.51
CA ARG A 401 20.29 -9.71 -13.06
C ARG A 401 19.00 -9.03 -12.58
N ARG A 402 18.26 -9.72 -11.72
CA ARG A 402 17.03 -9.19 -11.12
C ARG A 402 17.40 -8.03 -10.22
N LYS A 403 16.68 -6.91 -10.33
CA LYS A 403 16.93 -5.75 -9.49
C LYS A 403 16.36 -5.98 -8.11
N TRP A 404 15.22 -6.67 -7.99
CA TRP A 404 14.57 -6.91 -6.70
C TRP A 404 14.90 -8.30 -6.18
N GLN A 405 15.44 -8.36 -4.96
CA GLN A 405 15.81 -9.60 -4.29
C GLN A 405 14.94 -9.83 -3.07
N LYS A 406 14.42 -11.05 -2.95
CA LYS A 406 13.68 -11.50 -1.77
C LYS A 406 14.63 -11.56 -0.58
N LEU A 407 14.24 -10.89 0.49
CA LEU A 407 14.97 -10.90 1.74
C LEU A 407 14.70 -12.23 2.47
N SER A 408 15.73 -12.82 3.05
CA SER A 408 15.55 -14.04 3.87
C SER A 408 14.93 -13.69 5.22
N ARG A 409 14.05 -14.54 5.75
CA ARG A 409 13.39 -14.35 7.06
C ARG A 409 14.32 -13.89 8.21
N PRO A 410 15.55 -14.40 8.39
CA PRO A 410 16.44 -13.91 9.46
C PRO A 410 16.81 -12.42 9.36
N HIS A 411 16.62 -11.80 8.20
CA HIS A 411 16.84 -10.37 8.00
C HIS A 411 15.59 -9.55 8.30
N TRP A 412 14.39 -10.14 8.31
CA TRP A 412 13.13 -9.46 8.57
C TRP A 412 12.15 -10.47 9.20
N ASP A 413 12.18 -10.57 10.53
CA ASP A 413 11.35 -11.55 11.24
C ASP A 413 10.17 -10.85 11.91
N LEU A 414 8.99 -11.06 11.35
CA LEU A 414 7.73 -10.50 11.81
C LEU A 414 6.73 -11.66 11.94
N GLU A 415 6.34 -11.95 13.18
CA GLU A 415 5.43 -13.04 13.47
C GLU A 415 3.97 -12.57 13.35
N THR A 416 3.25 -13.11 12.38
CA THR A 416 1.81 -12.85 12.25
C THR A 416 1.08 -14.19 12.12
N PHE A 417 -0.17 -14.22 12.58
CA PHE A 417 -1.00 -15.40 12.50
C PHE A 417 -2.17 -15.16 11.56
N GLY A 418 -2.40 -16.09 10.63
CA GLY A 418 -3.48 -16.00 9.66
C GLY A 418 -3.13 -15.21 8.39
N ALA A 419 -4.06 -15.21 7.44
CA ALA A 419 -3.92 -14.54 6.15
C ALA A 419 -3.76 -13.02 6.34
N ILE A 420 -2.86 -12.39 5.59
CA ILE A 420 -2.59 -10.94 5.68
C ILE A 420 -3.40 -10.22 4.63
N TYR A 421 -4.39 -9.42 5.03
CA TYR A 421 -5.31 -8.74 4.12
C TYR A 421 -4.93 -7.29 3.82
N SER A 422 -4.30 -6.60 4.76
CA SER A 422 -3.99 -5.18 4.61
C SER A 422 -2.71 -4.83 5.36
N LEU A 423 -1.91 -3.93 4.79
CA LEU A 423 -0.64 -3.45 5.33
C LEU A 423 -0.66 -1.92 5.29
N LEU A 424 -0.09 -1.28 6.30
CA LEU A 424 0.07 0.19 6.31
C LEU A 424 1.38 0.57 7.01
N TRP A 425 2.17 1.44 6.38
CA TRP A 425 3.40 2.00 6.93
C TRP A 425 3.18 3.47 7.28
N ARG A 426 3.17 3.80 8.57
CA ARG A 426 2.80 5.16 9.02
C ARG A 426 3.26 5.48 10.44
N ASP A 427 3.69 6.71 10.63
CA ASP A 427 3.93 7.31 11.95
C ASP A 427 2.60 7.69 12.63
N ILE A 428 2.12 6.81 13.51
CA ILE A 428 0.87 6.95 14.26
C ILE A 428 1.13 7.63 15.60
N ASN A 429 2.27 7.34 16.22
CA ASN A 429 2.64 7.88 17.53
C ASN A 429 3.22 9.31 17.46
N ARG A 430 3.57 9.78 16.25
CA ARG A 430 4.13 11.10 15.91
C ARG A 430 5.53 11.34 16.46
N ASP A 431 6.33 10.29 16.59
CA ASP A 431 7.73 10.36 17.00
C ASP A 431 8.70 10.57 15.81
N GLY A 432 8.19 10.56 14.59
CA GLY A 432 8.95 10.72 13.35
C GLY A 432 9.43 9.40 12.73
N VAL A 433 9.16 8.25 13.35
CA VAL A 433 9.46 6.92 12.83
C VAL A 433 8.15 6.18 12.54
N PRO A 434 7.93 5.68 11.31
CA PRO A 434 6.70 4.98 11.02
C PRO A 434 6.58 3.61 11.70
N GLU A 435 5.37 3.27 12.13
CA GLU A 435 4.97 1.92 12.48
C GLU A 435 4.55 1.11 11.26
N LEU A 436 4.79 -0.21 11.34
CA LEU A 436 4.17 -1.19 10.44
C LEU A 436 2.90 -1.75 11.07
N LEU A 437 1.76 -1.46 10.46
CA LEU A 437 0.49 -2.08 10.78
C LEU A 437 0.20 -3.25 9.86
N ILE A 438 -0.25 -4.36 10.46
CA ILE A 438 -0.64 -5.56 9.71
C ILE A 438 -2.04 -5.97 10.14
N ALA A 439 -2.98 -5.99 9.19
CA ALA A 439 -4.29 -6.59 9.38
C ALA A 439 -4.28 -8.02 8.84
N SER A 440 -4.40 -8.98 9.76
CA SER A 440 -4.50 -10.40 9.45
C SER A 440 -5.89 -10.94 9.72
N SER A 441 -6.18 -12.19 9.37
CA SER A 441 -7.43 -12.85 9.75
C SER A 441 -7.67 -12.94 11.27
N THR A 442 -6.64 -12.75 12.10
CA THR A 442 -6.73 -12.87 13.58
C THR A 442 -6.89 -11.52 14.29
N GLY A 443 -6.44 -10.44 13.67
CA GLY A 443 -6.42 -9.11 14.29
C GLY A 443 -5.44 -8.14 13.65
N ILE A 444 -5.29 -6.99 14.30
CA ILE A 444 -4.34 -5.93 13.94
C ILE A 444 -3.07 -6.05 14.79
N TYR A 445 -1.93 -6.12 14.12
CA TYR A 445 -0.61 -6.02 14.73
C TYR A 445 -0.07 -4.60 14.55
N VAL A 446 0.55 -4.08 15.60
CA VAL A 446 1.29 -2.81 15.59
C VAL A 446 2.75 -3.11 15.88
N TYR A 447 3.60 -2.86 14.90
CA TYR A 447 5.04 -3.06 14.97
C TYR A 447 5.77 -1.71 14.97
N GLU A 448 6.59 -1.49 15.99
CA GLU A 448 7.53 -0.36 16.06
C GLU A 448 8.93 -0.81 15.67
N ALA A 449 9.71 0.09 15.08
CA ALA A 449 11.14 -0.13 14.89
C ALA A 449 11.87 -0.26 16.24
N ASP A 450 12.94 -1.07 16.29
CA ASP A 450 13.79 -1.19 17.46
C ASP A 450 14.41 0.18 17.79
N PRO A 451 14.14 0.76 18.98
CA PRO A 451 14.65 2.08 19.34
C PRO A 451 16.18 2.15 19.33
N VAL A 452 16.88 1.04 19.57
CA VAL A 452 18.35 1.00 19.49
C VAL A 452 18.80 1.21 18.04
N LEU A 453 18.15 0.53 17.09
CA LEU A 453 18.44 0.70 15.66
C LEU A 453 18.17 2.14 15.20
N VAL A 454 17.05 2.72 15.65
CA VAL A 454 16.66 4.10 15.33
C VAL A 454 17.71 5.09 15.85
N ILE A 455 18.11 4.97 17.13
CA ILE A 455 19.12 5.85 17.75
C ILE A 455 20.45 5.73 17.00
N ASP A 456 20.92 4.50 16.74
CA ASP A 456 22.19 4.28 16.04
C ASP A 456 22.19 4.89 14.62
N LYS A 457 21.04 4.87 13.93
CA LYS A 457 20.89 5.49 12.60
C LYS A 457 20.85 7.01 12.69
N LEU A 458 20.14 7.56 13.67
CA LEU A 458 20.08 8.99 13.91
C LEU A 458 21.46 9.56 14.24
N GLU A 459 22.24 8.90 15.11
CA GLU A 459 23.60 9.29 15.45
C GLU A 459 24.49 9.33 14.20
N ARG A 460 24.41 8.32 13.33
CA ARG A 460 25.15 8.29 12.06
C ARG A 460 24.78 9.44 11.12
N VAL A 461 23.49 9.78 11.02
CA VAL A 461 23.04 10.94 10.22
C VAL A 461 23.58 12.24 10.82
N LEU A 462 23.53 12.40 12.14
CA LEU A 462 24.08 13.57 12.82
C LEU A 462 25.58 13.70 12.59
N GLU A 463 26.35 12.62 12.70
CA GLU A 463 27.79 12.61 12.41
C GLU A 463 28.10 13.01 10.95
N ALA A 464 27.33 12.48 9.99
CA ALA A 464 27.47 12.85 8.58
C ALA A 464 27.17 14.35 8.34
N LEU A 465 26.17 14.91 9.02
CA LEU A 465 25.86 16.34 8.93
C LEU A 465 26.97 17.21 9.54
N HIS A 466 27.50 16.85 10.72
CA HIS A 466 28.59 17.60 11.36
C HIS A 466 29.86 17.60 10.50
N THR A 467 30.21 16.46 9.91
CA THR A 467 31.37 16.34 9.01
C THR A 467 31.17 17.11 7.70
N SER A 468 29.95 17.17 7.17
CA SER A 468 29.64 18.00 5.99
C SER A 468 29.73 19.50 6.28
N SER A 469 29.31 19.95 7.46
CA SER A 469 29.37 21.37 7.87
C SER A 469 30.79 21.86 8.19
N THR A 470 31.72 20.96 8.52
CA THR A 470 33.11 21.31 8.82
C THR A 470 34.00 21.32 7.58
N GLN A 471 33.56 20.73 6.46
CA GLN A 471 34.26 20.80 5.17
C GLN A 471 33.86 22.01 4.32
N SER A 472 32.82 22.77 4.68
CA SER A 472 32.38 23.96 3.95
C SER A 472 33.10 25.27 4.31
N ASP A 473 34.11 25.24 5.19
CA ASP A 473 35.02 26.38 5.42
C ASP A 473 36.45 26.07 4.90
N PRO A 474 36.72 26.30 3.61
CA PRO A 474 38.06 26.62 3.18
C PRO A 474 38.03 27.92 2.37
N HIS A 475 38.17 29.06 3.03
CA HIS A 475 38.96 30.20 2.54
C HIS A 475 39.07 31.29 3.62
N HIS A 476 40.20 31.28 4.30
CA HIS A 476 40.89 32.50 4.71
C HIS A 476 42.22 32.59 3.99
#